data_AF-A0A8H7H0U9-F1
#
_entry.id   AF-A0A8H7H0U9-F1
#
_cell.length_a   1.000
_cell.length_b   1.000
_cell.length_c   1.000
_cell.angle_alpha   90.00
_cell.angle_beta   90.00
_cell.angle_gamma   90.00
#
_symmetry.space_group_name_H-M   'P 1'
#
loop_
_entity.id
_entity.type
_entity.pdbx_description
1 polymer ?
#
loop_
_entity_poly.entity_id
_entity_poly.type
_entity_poly.pdbx_seq_one_letter_code
_entity_poly.pdbx_strand_id
1 'polypeptide(L)'
;MEGFSTHLPFTNSQDLCRFVGLISLLIFLLYWGSKREQTSLSLPPSPKADPFIGHIRFLPSGKEHITYKQWGDELQSDIISLNMMGQIIIVLNSAEAANEILVHRAAIYSDRPQLQMVRNKNLTGWGNNTAFLPYGERWRKQRRMTHEVLHKKASEDFWPIITRKSRHALCQLLSHPKNVEGKLKHMAACMILSSAYGYDVSSSDEELVKIVEAANKGLCQSALAGNFFVNVIPWLQYVPSWLPGAGWKRQANKWREEKDKMLHTPFDWTRVQMTTGTATPSMLTSLLLKLASQKKDQKELKEEEDQIRWTVGTMFSG
;
A
#
# COMPACT_ATOMS: atom_id res chain seq x y z
N MET A 1 0.59 9.88 78.12
CA MET A 1 0.26 9.03 76.95
C MET A 1 -0.54 9.90 76.01
N GLU A 2 0.13 10.58 75.07
CA GLU A 2 -0.52 11.37 74.03
C GLU A 2 -0.15 10.77 72.68
N GLY A 3 -1.16 10.39 71.92
CA GLY A 3 -1.04 9.70 70.64
C GLY A 3 -0.77 10.67 69.50
N PHE A 4 0.29 10.41 68.73
CA PHE A 4 0.55 11.04 67.45
C PHE A 4 -0.40 10.47 66.39
N SER A 5 -1.33 11.28 65.91
CA SER A 5 -2.16 10.99 64.73
C SER A 5 -1.49 11.60 63.50
N THR A 6 -1.00 10.75 62.59
CA THR A 6 -0.43 11.16 61.30
C THR A 6 -1.54 11.27 60.27
N HIS A 7 -1.96 12.50 59.95
CA HIS A 7 -2.84 12.78 58.82
C HIS A 7 -2.08 12.60 57.50
N LEU A 8 -2.49 11.61 56.70
CA LEU A 8 -2.09 11.49 55.29
C LEU A 8 -2.89 12.50 54.43
N PRO A 9 -2.26 13.26 53.53
CA PRO A 9 -2.92 14.36 52.82
C PRO A 9 -3.42 13.91 51.44
N PHE A 10 -4.52 13.14 51.36
CA PHE A 10 -5.23 12.94 50.08
C PHE A 10 -6.73 12.73 50.34
N THR A 11 -7.49 13.82 50.46
CA THR A 11 -8.93 13.79 50.76
C THR A 11 -9.84 14.00 49.55
N ASN A 12 -9.31 14.04 48.32
CA ASN A 12 -10.13 14.19 47.10
C ASN A 12 -9.77 13.17 46.01
N SER A 13 -10.78 12.44 45.53
CA SER A 13 -10.66 11.46 44.43
C SER A 13 -10.13 12.07 43.12
N GLN A 14 -10.38 13.37 42.90
CA GLN A 14 -9.88 14.11 41.74
C GLN A 14 -8.36 14.32 41.79
N ASP A 15 -7.79 14.54 42.97
CA ASP A 15 -6.35 14.75 43.14
C ASP A 15 -5.59 13.43 42.98
N LEU A 16 -6.19 12.32 43.42
CA LEU A 16 -5.68 10.98 43.18
C LEU A 16 -5.66 10.67 41.66
N CYS A 17 -6.73 10.98 40.92
CA CYS A 17 -6.77 10.79 39.47
C CYS A 17 -5.73 11.65 38.73
N ARG A 18 -5.53 12.91 39.15
CA ARG A 18 -4.50 13.79 38.58
C ARG A 18 -3.10 13.27 38.86
N PHE A 19 -2.84 12.79 40.08
CA PHE A 19 -1.55 12.24 40.47
C PHE A 19 -1.22 10.95 39.73
N VAL A 20 -2.19 10.04 39.61
CA VAL A 20 -2.05 8.81 38.78
C VAL A 20 -1.84 9.16 37.31
N GLY A 21 -2.55 10.16 36.78
CA GLY A 21 -2.37 10.65 35.41
C GLY A 21 -0.97 11.24 35.16
N LEU A 22 -0.44 12.02 36.10
CA LEU A 22 0.91 12.58 36.02
C LEU A 22 1.99 11.51 36.14
N ILE A 23 1.81 10.51 37.02
CA ILE A 23 2.74 9.39 37.15
C ILE A 23 2.74 8.51 35.91
N SER A 24 1.56 8.21 35.35
CA SER A 24 1.47 7.42 34.12
C SER A 24 2.02 8.17 32.91
N LEU A 25 1.84 9.49 32.83
CA LEU A 25 2.51 10.35 31.84
C LEU A 25 4.03 10.35 32.02
N LEU A 26 4.53 10.46 33.26
CA LEU A 26 5.95 10.45 33.57
C LEU A 26 6.59 9.10 33.24
N ILE A 27 5.96 7.99 33.63
CA ILE A 27 6.42 6.63 33.30
C ILE A 27 6.39 6.42 31.78
N PHE A 28 5.36 6.91 31.09
CA PHE A 28 5.29 6.87 29.63
C PHE A 28 6.44 7.66 29.00
N LEU A 29 6.71 8.89 29.45
CA LEU A 29 7.80 9.73 28.97
C LEU A 29 9.19 9.12 29.26
N LEU A 30 9.39 8.53 30.44
CA LEU A 30 10.63 7.86 30.81
C LEU A 30 10.85 6.57 30.03
N TYR A 31 9.80 5.75 29.86
CA TYR A 31 9.84 4.53 29.06
C TYR A 31 10.11 4.83 27.57
N TRP A 32 9.48 5.88 27.03
CA TRP A 32 9.78 6.34 25.68
C TRP A 32 11.18 6.94 25.55
N GLY A 33 11.64 7.70 26.54
CA GLY A 33 12.99 8.23 26.61
C GLY A 33 14.05 7.13 26.65
N SER A 34 13.77 6.04 27.36
CA SER A 34 14.66 4.86 27.45
C SER A 34 14.67 4.00 26.18
N LYS A 35 13.58 3.99 25.41
CA LYS A 35 13.51 3.30 24.11
C LYS A 35 14.11 4.08 22.95
N ARG A 36 14.59 5.28 23.21
CA ARG A 36 15.43 6.02 22.26
C ARG A 36 16.81 5.38 22.26
N GLU A 37 16.92 4.21 21.63
CA GLU A 37 18.22 3.63 21.28
C GLU A 37 19.02 4.74 20.59
N GLN A 38 20.10 5.16 21.23
CA GLN A 38 21.12 6.00 20.61
C GLN A 38 21.76 5.14 19.53
N THR A 39 21.20 5.16 18.33
CA THR A 39 21.94 4.76 17.14
C THR A 39 23.15 5.68 17.07
N SER A 40 24.34 5.11 17.14
CA SER A 40 25.64 5.79 17.24
C SER A 40 26.00 6.68 16.03
N LEU A 41 25.10 6.81 15.07
CA LEU A 41 25.25 7.61 13.87
C LEU A 41 24.22 8.74 13.89
N SER A 42 24.70 9.95 13.64
CA SER A 42 23.83 11.12 13.48
C SER A 42 22.94 10.91 12.26
N LEU A 43 21.64 11.18 12.42
CA LEU A 43 20.72 11.18 11.29
C LEU A 43 21.10 12.29 10.30
N PRO A 44 20.75 12.13 9.01
CA PRO A 44 20.87 13.22 8.04
C PRO A 44 20.15 14.49 8.52
N PRO A 45 20.53 15.67 8.02
CA PRO A 45 19.88 16.94 8.37
C PRO A 45 18.35 16.87 8.30
N SER A 46 17.69 17.49 9.28
CA SER A 46 16.23 17.50 9.39
C SER A 46 15.75 18.95 9.35
N PRO A 47 14.64 19.24 8.63
CA PRO A 47 13.97 20.52 8.77
C PRO A 47 13.41 20.66 10.19
N LYS A 48 12.99 21.88 10.54
CA LYS A 48 12.48 22.18 11.88
C LYS A 48 11.21 21.36 12.15
N ALA A 49 11.20 20.63 13.26
CA ALA A 49 10.11 19.76 13.66
C ALA A 49 9.49 20.21 14.98
N ASP A 50 8.21 19.91 15.16
CA ASP A 50 7.54 20.13 16.44
C ASP A 50 8.00 19.09 17.48
N PRO A 51 8.08 19.45 18.78
CA PRO A 51 8.31 18.50 19.85
C PRO A 51 7.27 17.36 19.82
N PHE A 52 7.72 16.12 20.03
CA PHE A 52 6.92 14.88 20.11
C PHE A 52 6.21 14.42 18.82
N ILE A 53 5.53 15.31 18.10
CA ILE A 53 4.79 14.97 16.87
C ILE A 53 5.66 14.99 15.61
N GLY A 54 6.83 15.63 15.68
CA GLY A 54 7.77 15.71 14.56
C GLY A 54 7.22 16.58 13.43
N HIS A 55 7.18 16.03 12.22
CA HIS A 55 6.84 16.76 11.00
C HIS A 55 5.39 16.61 10.57
N ILE A 56 4.56 15.86 11.30
CA ILE A 56 3.20 15.48 10.88
C ILE A 56 2.37 16.69 10.40
N ARG A 57 2.47 17.83 11.09
CA ARG A 57 1.73 19.06 10.74
C ARG A 57 2.26 19.76 9.49
N PHE A 58 3.52 19.55 9.15
CA PHE A 58 4.22 20.19 8.04
C PHE A 58 4.28 19.29 6.81
N LEU A 59 3.84 18.04 6.90
CA LEU A 59 3.77 17.15 5.75
C LEU A 59 2.69 17.65 4.78
N PRO A 60 3.07 18.04 3.55
CA PRO A 60 2.09 18.41 2.55
C PRO A 60 1.26 17.19 2.17
N SER A 61 0.00 17.39 1.78
CA SER A 61 -0.81 16.34 1.19
C SER A 61 -0.74 16.45 -0.34
N GLY A 62 -0.23 15.41 -1.00
CA GLY A 62 -0.29 15.21 -2.46
C GLY A 62 0.84 15.81 -3.31
N LYS A 63 1.68 16.70 -2.77
CA LYS A 63 2.88 17.26 -3.45
C LYS A 63 4.15 17.15 -2.59
N GLU A 64 4.26 16.03 -1.88
CA GLU A 64 5.34 15.72 -0.94
C GLU A 64 6.72 15.90 -1.57
N HIS A 65 6.92 15.41 -2.79
CA HIS A 65 8.18 15.49 -3.51
C HIS A 65 8.68 16.93 -3.72
N ILE A 66 7.79 17.91 -3.91
CA ILE A 66 8.19 19.31 -4.10
C ILE A 66 8.71 19.89 -2.79
N THR A 67 7.97 19.71 -1.71
CA THR A 67 8.35 20.22 -0.38
C THR A 67 9.61 19.53 0.13
N TYR A 68 9.74 18.22 -0.09
CA TYR A 68 10.94 17.48 0.30
C TYR A 68 12.19 17.95 -0.45
N LYS A 69 12.05 18.29 -1.74
CA LYS A 69 13.14 18.89 -2.51
C LYS A 69 13.50 20.28 -1.99
N GLN A 70 12.50 21.12 -1.70
CA GLN A 70 12.71 22.46 -1.11
C GLN A 70 13.46 22.38 0.22
N TRP A 71 13.07 21.47 1.12
CA TRP A 71 13.79 21.28 2.38
C TRP A 71 15.22 20.77 2.18
N GLY A 72 15.46 19.92 1.19
CA GLY A 72 16.82 19.52 0.80
C GLY A 72 17.67 20.71 0.37
N ASP A 73 17.10 21.61 -0.43
CA ASP A 73 17.78 22.82 -0.92
C ASP A 73 18.08 23.81 0.20
N GLU A 74 17.11 24.05 1.10
CA GLU A 74 17.26 24.91 2.28
C GLU A 74 18.34 24.40 3.24
N LEU A 75 18.43 23.08 3.42
CA LEU A 75 19.40 22.43 4.29
C LEU A 75 20.73 22.14 3.59
N GLN A 76 20.85 22.46 2.30
CA GLN A 76 22.00 22.15 1.45
C GLN A 76 22.42 20.67 1.56
N SER A 77 21.44 19.77 1.53
CA SER A 77 21.65 18.32 1.71
C SER A 77 20.83 17.49 0.74
N ASP A 78 21.51 16.56 0.07
CA ASP A 78 20.91 15.58 -0.82
C ASP A 78 20.14 14.47 -0.08
N ILE A 79 20.41 14.30 1.22
CA ILE A 79 19.72 13.33 2.06
C ILE A 79 19.20 14.07 3.30
N ILE A 80 17.89 14.00 3.53
CA ILE A 80 17.26 14.59 4.71
C ILE A 80 16.50 13.54 5.50
N SER A 81 16.35 13.79 6.80
CA SER A 81 15.54 12.97 7.68
C SER A 81 14.28 13.71 8.12
N LEU A 82 13.17 12.97 8.22
CA LEU A 82 11.91 13.43 8.77
C LEU A 82 11.50 12.47 9.89
N ASN A 83 10.85 12.99 10.91
CA ASN A 83 10.30 12.22 12.02
C ASN A 83 8.78 12.37 12.05
N MET A 84 8.05 11.25 12.08
CA MET A 84 6.62 11.17 12.31
C MET A 84 6.34 10.36 13.59
N MET A 85 6.23 11.04 14.73
CA MET A 85 6.00 10.42 16.06
C MET A 85 6.85 9.16 16.32
N GLY A 86 8.16 9.24 16.08
CA GLY A 86 9.11 8.17 16.30
C GLY A 86 9.43 7.34 15.06
N GLN A 87 8.65 7.46 13.97
CA GLN A 87 9.00 6.85 12.69
C GLN A 87 9.90 7.79 11.89
N ILE A 88 11.12 7.34 11.60
CA ILE A 88 12.09 8.10 10.78
C ILE A 88 11.86 7.78 9.30
N ILE A 89 11.70 8.81 8.49
CA ILE A 89 11.64 8.76 7.03
C ILE A 89 12.91 9.42 6.49
N ILE A 90 13.65 8.69 5.67
CA ILE A 90 14.81 9.23 4.96
C ILE A 90 14.37 9.58 3.54
N VAL A 91 14.60 10.82 3.14
CA VAL A 91 14.30 11.31 1.79
C VAL A 91 15.62 11.43 1.02
N LEU A 92 15.62 10.93 -0.21
CA LEU A 92 16.74 10.99 -1.14
C LEU A 92 16.42 12.01 -2.24
N ASN A 93 17.13 13.13 -2.24
CA ASN A 93 16.90 14.27 -3.15
C ASN A 93 17.89 14.31 -4.34
N SER A 94 18.88 13.41 -4.40
CA SER A 94 19.78 13.26 -5.55
C SER A 94 19.70 11.88 -6.20
N ALA A 95 19.99 11.83 -7.50
CA ALA A 95 19.97 10.59 -8.27
C ALA A 95 21.08 9.63 -7.81
N GLU A 96 22.23 10.18 -7.41
CA GLU A 96 23.38 9.48 -6.89
C GLU A 96 23.02 8.77 -5.58
N ALA A 97 22.39 9.48 -4.64
CA ALA A 97 21.94 8.89 -3.37
C ALA A 97 20.86 7.82 -3.59
N ALA A 98 19.90 8.08 -4.50
CA ALA A 98 18.88 7.11 -4.86
C ALA A 98 19.48 5.84 -5.48
N ASN A 99 20.45 5.97 -6.38
CA ASN A 99 21.12 4.84 -7.02
C ASN A 99 21.96 4.03 -6.02
N GLU A 100 22.71 4.70 -5.14
CA GLU A 100 23.50 4.03 -4.10
C GLU A 100 22.62 3.18 -3.17
N ILE A 101 21.50 3.73 -2.71
CA ILE A 101 20.65 3.07 -1.71
C ILE A 101 19.72 2.03 -2.37
N LEU A 102 19.04 2.40 -3.46
CA LEU A 102 17.98 1.57 -4.05
C LEU A 102 18.50 0.55 -5.07
N VAL A 103 19.69 0.75 -5.65
CA VAL A 103 20.29 -0.16 -6.63
C VAL A 103 21.48 -0.90 -6.03
N HIS A 104 22.54 -0.18 -5.65
CA HIS A 104 23.76 -0.83 -5.15
C HIS A 104 23.55 -1.55 -3.82
N ARG A 105 22.71 -1.00 -2.94
CA ARG A 105 22.39 -1.59 -1.63
C ARG A 105 20.99 -2.17 -1.55
N ALA A 106 20.39 -2.52 -2.69
CA ALA A 106 19.02 -3.05 -2.76
C ALA A 106 18.80 -4.24 -1.80
N ALA A 107 19.78 -5.13 -1.63
CA ALA A 107 19.66 -6.29 -0.73
C ALA A 107 19.40 -5.90 0.74
N ILE A 108 19.78 -4.69 1.16
CA ILE A 108 19.60 -4.16 2.52
C ILE A 108 18.30 -3.35 2.62
N TYR A 109 17.98 -2.56 1.60
CA TYR A 109 16.88 -1.57 1.63
C TYR A 109 15.63 -1.96 0.83
N SER A 110 15.52 -3.21 0.36
CA SER A 110 14.37 -3.67 -0.45
C SER A 110 13.11 -4.00 0.35
N ASP A 111 13.13 -3.91 1.68
CA ASP A 111 11.92 -4.19 2.46
C ASP A 111 10.85 -3.09 2.29
N ARG A 112 9.62 -3.35 2.77
CA ARG A 112 8.49 -2.42 2.62
C ARG A 112 7.97 -1.93 3.97
N PRO A 113 7.77 -0.62 4.15
CA PRO A 113 7.15 -0.10 5.37
C PRO A 113 5.74 -0.67 5.52
N GLN A 114 5.44 -1.19 6.71
CA GLN A 114 4.19 -1.90 6.97
C GLN A 114 3.08 -0.92 7.39
N LEU A 115 2.56 -0.16 6.43
CA LEU A 115 1.47 0.79 6.65
C LEU A 115 0.20 0.05 7.10
N GLN A 116 -0.30 0.36 8.30
CA GLN A 116 -1.46 -0.33 8.87
C GLN A 116 -2.71 -0.15 8.00
N MET A 117 -2.92 1.05 7.45
CA MET A 117 -4.08 1.33 6.59
C MET A 117 -4.12 0.40 5.37
N VAL A 118 -2.96 0.13 4.77
CA VAL A 118 -2.79 -0.72 3.57
C VAL A 118 -2.82 -2.20 3.94
N ARG A 119 -1.98 -2.60 4.91
CA ARG A 119 -1.74 -4.02 5.20
C ARG A 119 -2.89 -4.70 5.93
N ASN A 120 -3.55 -3.99 6.83
CA ASN A 120 -4.49 -4.61 7.76
C ASN A 120 -5.74 -5.12 7.01
N LYS A 121 -6.03 -6.42 7.13
CA LYS A 121 -7.22 -7.09 6.56
C LYS A 121 -8.55 -6.50 7.04
N ASN A 122 -8.56 -5.92 8.24
CA ASN A 122 -9.74 -5.27 8.81
C ASN A 122 -9.92 -3.81 8.33
N LEU A 123 -8.94 -3.28 7.57
CA LEU A 123 -8.98 -1.99 6.89
C LEU A 123 -9.04 -2.26 5.39
N THR A 124 -8.08 -1.80 4.58
CA THR A 124 -8.12 -1.98 3.12
C THR A 124 -7.63 -3.36 2.66
N GLY A 125 -6.73 -4.01 3.41
CA GLY A 125 -6.35 -5.41 3.20
C GLY A 125 -5.51 -5.68 1.94
N TRP A 126 -4.62 -4.75 1.55
CA TRP A 126 -3.67 -4.89 0.44
C TRP A 126 -2.35 -5.58 0.81
N GLY A 127 -2.21 -6.10 2.04
CA GLY A 127 -0.96 -6.66 2.55
C GLY A 127 -0.35 -7.82 1.76
N ASN A 128 -1.13 -8.44 0.86
CA ASN A 128 -0.69 -9.55 0.00
C ASN A 128 -0.36 -9.13 -1.44
N ASN A 129 -0.56 -7.86 -1.80
CA ASN A 129 -0.17 -7.29 -3.08
C ASN A 129 1.36 -7.20 -3.16
N THR A 130 1.94 -7.55 -4.31
CA THR A 130 3.40 -7.68 -4.48
C THR A 130 4.15 -6.39 -4.16
N ALA A 131 3.54 -5.21 -4.36
CA ALA A 131 4.17 -3.92 -4.07
C ALA A 131 4.31 -3.63 -2.57
N PHE A 132 3.48 -4.23 -1.72
CA PHE A 132 3.42 -3.98 -0.27
C PHE A 132 3.87 -5.17 0.58
N LEU A 133 4.13 -6.32 -0.03
CA LEU A 133 4.68 -7.47 0.67
C LEU A 133 6.06 -7.14 1.25
N PRO A 134 6.33 -7.54 2.50
CA PRO A 134 7.69 -7.50 3.02
C PRO A 134 8.59 -8.42 2.19
N TYR A 135 9.87 -8.09 2.15
CA TYR A 135 10.84 -8.92 1.45
C TYR A 135 10.89 -10.32 2.08
N GLY A 136 10.72 -11.36 1.27
CA GLY A 136 10.67 -12.74 1.75
C GLY A 136 10.20 -13.71 0.65
N GLU A 137 9.99 -14.98 1.01
CA GLU A 137 9.67 -16.04 0.06
C GLU A 137 8.38 -15.78 -0.73
N ARG A 138 7.33 -15.26 -0.07
CA ARG A 138 6.08 -14.92 -0.78
C ARG A 138 6.30 -13.82 -1.82
N TRP A 139 7.03 -12.76 -1.47
CA TRP A 139 7.37 -11.69 -2.42
C TRP A 139 8.21 -12.22 -3.59
N ARG A 140 9.27 -13.01 -3.30
CA ARG A 140 10.14 -13.61 -4.32
C ARG A 140 9.34 -14.50 -5.28
N LYS A 141 8.39 -15.27 -4.75
CA LYS A 141 7.53 -16.17 -5.52
C LYS A 141 6.56 -15.40 -6.42
N GLN A 142 5.83 -14.41 -5.90
CA GLN A 142 4.97 -13.55 -6.72
C GLN A 142 5.78 -12.79 -7.79
N ARG A 143 7.00 -12.32 -7.45
CA ARG A 143 7.89 -11.65 -8.41
C ARG A 143 8.37 -12.60 -9.51
N ARG A 144 8.65 -13.86 -9.18
CA ARG A 144 8.99 -14.91 -10.15
C ARG A 144 7.82 -15.18 -11.09
N MET A 145 6.61 -15.39 -10.55
CA MET A 145 5.39 -15.57 -11.36
C MET A 145 5.14 -14.38 -12.30
N THR A 146 5.33 -13.16 -11.80
CA THR A 146 5.23 -11.93 -12.62
C THR A 146 6.24 -11.96 -13.77
N HIS A 147 7.50 -12.28 -13.47
CA HIS A 147 8.56 -12.35 -14.48
C HIS A 147 8.30 -13.46 -15.51
N GLU A 148 7.77 -14.61 -15.10
CA GLU A 148 7.42 -15.72 -16.01
C GLU A 148 6.43 -15.31 -17.10
N VAL A 149 5.50 -14.39 -16.81
CA VAL A 149 4.47 -13.97 -17.76
C VAL A 149 4.73 -12.59 -18.39
N LEU A 150 5.71 -11.82 -17.89
CA LEU A 150 6.04 -10.47 -18.38
C LEU A 150 7.49 -10.31 -18.84
N HIS A 151 8.31 -11.36 -18.88
CA HIS A 151 9.64 -11.24 -19.47
C HIS A 151 9.54 -10.87 -20.96
N LYS A 152 10.62 -10.33 -21.54
CA LYS A 152 10.65 -9.80 -22.90
C LYS A 152 9.98 -10.73 -23.92
N LYS A 153 10.38 -12.00 -23.93
CA LYS A 153 9.82 -12.99 -24.86
C LYS A 153 8.33 -13.32 -24.61
N ALA A 154 7.89 -13.49 -23.37
CA ALA A 154 6.48 -13.73 -23.05
C ALA A 154 5.60 -12.52 -23.39
N SER A 155 6.16 -11.31 -23.30
CA SER A 155 5.43 -10.08 -23.61
C SER A 155 5.07 -9.96 -25.10
N GLU A 156 5.81 -10.62 -25.99
CA GLU A 156 5.55 -10.61 -27.45
C GLU A 156 4.16 -11.19 -27.78
N ASP A 157 3.69 -12.17 -27.01
CA ASP A 157 2.38 -12.80 -27.19
C ASP A 157 1.22 -11.81 -26.97
N PHE A 158 1.46 -10.73 -26.21
CA PHE A 158 0.46 -9.69 -25.94
C PHE A 158 0.51 -8.51 -26.92
N TRP A 159 1.54 -8.40 -27.78
CA TRP A 159 1.68 -7.30 -28.73
C TRP A 159 0.49 -7.12 -29.67
N PRO A 160 -0.16 -8.18 -30.20
CA PRO A 160 -1.35 -8.03 -31.01
C PRO A 160 -2.51 -7.37 -30.26
N ILE A 161 -2.71 -7.75 -28.98
CA ILE A 161 -3.76 -7.19 -28.12
C ILE A 161 -3.48 -5.71 -27.84
N ILE A 162 -2.24 -5.39 -27.46
CA ILE A 162 -1.81 -4.00 -27.22
C ILE A 162 -2.03 -3.16 -28.48
N THR A 163 -1.57 -3.64 -29.65
CA THR A 163 -1.72 -2.93 -30.92
C THR A 163 -3.19 -2.67 -31.25
N ARG A 164 -4.05 -3.68 -31.08
CA ARG A 164 -5.50 -3.57 -31.35
C ARG A 164 -6.17 -2.55 -30.42
N LYS A 165 -5.91 -2.62 -29.12
CA LYS A 165 -6.49 -1.69 -28.12
C LYS A 165 -5.96 -0.26 -28.29
N SER A 166 -4.68 -0.10 -28.63
CA SER A 166 -4.10 1.21 -28.97
C SER A 166 -4.77 1.85 -30.18
N ARG A 167 -4.94 1.10 -31.28
CA ARG A 167 -5.62 1.59 -32.48
C ARG A 167 -7.06 2.00 -32.17
N HIS A 168 -7.78 1.18 -31.40
CA HIS A 168 -9.15 1.51 -30.99
C HIS A 168 -9.22 2.81 -30.19
N ALA A 169 -8.34 3.00 -29.20
CA ALA A 169 -8.29 4.22 -28.41
C ALA A 169 -7.95 5.46 -29.26
N LEU A 170 -7.04 5.33 -30.22
CA LEU A 170 -6.72 6.41 -31.17
C LEU A 170 -7.92 6.78 -32.04
N CYS A 171 -8.67 5.80 -32.56
CA CYS A 171 -9.91 6.06 -33.29
C CYS A 171 -10.93 6.81 -32.41
N GLN A 172 -11.11 6.37 -31.15
CA GLN A 172 -12.00 7.06 -30.21
C GLN A 172 -11.55 8.49 -29.92
N LEU A 173 -10.25 8.74 -29.82
CA LEU A 173 -9.68 10.09 -29.61
C LEU A 173 -9.91 10.99 -30.83
N LEU A 174 -9.73 10.46 -32.04
CA LEU A 174 -9.98 11.20 -33.29
C LEU A 174 -11.45 11.61 -33.41
N SER A 175 -12.39 10.72 -33.11
CA SER A 175 -13.82 11.03 -33.20
C SER A 175 -14.32 11.96 -32.09
N HIS A 176 -13.71 11.90 -30.90
CA HIS A 176 -14.12 12.66 -29.74
C HIS A 176 -12.90 13.17 -28.95
N PRO A 177 -12.28 14.29 -29.30
CA PRO A 177 -10.99 14.69 -28.72
C PRO A 177 -11.03 15.11 -27.25
N LYS A 178 -12.20 15.14 -26.61
CA LYS A 178 -12.36 15.45 -25.18
C LYS A 178 -11.98 14.23 -24.31
N ASN A 179 -11.55 14.52 -23.07
CA ASN A 179 -11.22 13.52 -22.05
C ASN A 179 -10.13 12.52 -22.48
N VAL A 180 -8.98 13.05 -22.92
CA VAL A 180 -7.83 12.23 -23.35
C VAL A 180 -7.36 11.30 -22.24
N GLU A 181 -7.23 11.81 -21.01
CA GLU A 181 -6.77 11.04 -19.86
C GLU A 181 -7.69 9.85 -19.56
N GLY A 182 -9.01 10.06 -19.52
CA GLY A 182 -9.97 8.99 -19.28
C GLY A 182 -9.90 7.90 -20.35
N LYS A 183 -9.68 8.28 -21.62
CA LYS A 183 -9.53 7.31 -22.71
C LYS A 183 -8.25 6.50 -22.63
N LEU A 184 -7.14 7.12 -22.25
CA LEU A 184 -5.88 6.42 -22.03
C LEU A 184 -5.97 5.47 -20.82
N LYS A 185 -6.63 5.89 -19.74
CA LYS A 185 -6.91 5.03 -18.57
C LYS A 185 -7.77 3.84 -18.96
N HIS A 186 -8.86 4.07 -19.69
CA HIS A 186 -9.73 3.01 -20.18
C HIS A 186 -8.99 2.04 -21.11
N MET A 187 -8.16 2.56 -22.03
CA MET A 187 -7.31 1.75 -22.90
C MET A 187 -6.37 0.85 -22.09
N ALA A 188 -5.67 1.40 -21.10
CA ALA A 188 -4.77 0.65 -20.22
C ALA A 188 -5.52 -0.44 -19.45
N ALA A 189 -6.69 -0.12 -18.87
CA ALA A 189 -7.53 -1.09 -18.18
C ALA A 189 -7.97 -2.24 -19.11
N CYS A 190 -8.40 -1.92 -20.33
CA CYS A 190 -8.76 -2.93 -21.34
C CYS A 190 -7.58 -3.81 -21.72
N MET A 191 -6.39 -3.23 -21.91
CA MET A 191 -5.18 -3.99 -22.23
C MET A 191 -4.86 -4.99 -21.12
N ILE A 192 -4.84 -4.55 -19.86
CA ILE A 192 -4.51 -5.43 -18.74
C ILE A 192 -5.59 -6.49 -18.54
N LEU A 193 -6.88 -6.17 -18.63
CA LEU A 193 -7.96 -7.16 -18.54
C LEU A 193 -7.81 -8.26 -19.61
N SER A 194 -7.52 -7.87 -20.84
CA SER A 194 -7.33 -8.81 -21.94
C SER A 194 -6.05 -9.63 -21.78
N SER A 195 -4.91 -9.02 -21.44
CA SER A 195 -3.64 -9.75 -21.32
C SER A 195 -3.56 -10.60 -20.05
N ALA A 196 -4.05 -10.09 -18.92
CA ALA A 196 -3.91 -10.72 -17.62
C ALA A 196 -4.99 -11.80 -17.37
N TYR A 197 -6.23 -11.56 -17.80
CA TYR A 197 -7.39 -12.42 -17.53
C TYR A 197 -8.01 -13.04 -18.79
N GLY A 198 -7.63 -12.59 -19.99
CA GLY A 198 -8.28 -13.03 -21.23
C GLY A 198 -9.67 -12.42 -21.42
N TYR A 199 -9.97 -11.34 -20.67
CA TYR A 199 -11.25 -10.66 -20.72
C TYR A 199 -11.23 -9.57 -21.79
N ASP A 200 -12.00 -9.74 -22.86
CA ASP A 200 -12.15 -8.71 -23.89
C ASP A 200 -13.25 -7.73 -23.49
N VAL A 201 -12.85 -6.55 -23.02
CA VAL A 201 -13.79 -5.49 -22.65
C VAL A 201 -14.53 -5.03 -23.91
N SER A 202 -15.81 -5.40 -24.00
CA SER A 202 -16.74 -4.86 -24.99
C SER A 202 -17.22 -3.48 -24.52
N SER A 203 -17.71 -2.63 -25.43
CA SER A 203 -18.24 -1.30 -25.08
C SER A 203 -19.44 -1.35 -24.12
N SER A 204 -20.07 -2.50 -23.95
CA SER A 204 -21.14 -2.75 -22.97
C SER A 204 -20.64 -3.14 -21.58
N ASP A 205 -19.39 -3.58 -21.45
CA ASP A 205 -18.82 -4.15 -20.21
C ASP A 205 -17.90 -3.18 -19.45
N GLU A 206 -18.37 -1.94 -19.25
CA GLU A 206 -17.63 -0.91 -18.50
C GLU A 206 -17.55 -1.20 -16.98
N GLU A 207 -18.28 -2.18 -16.47
CA GLU A 207 -18.38 -2.47 -15.04
C GLU A 207 -17.02 -2.87 -14.44
N LEU A 208 -16.30 -3.78 -15.09
CA LEU A 208 -14.99 -4.22 -14.60
C LEU A 208 -13.98 -3.08 -14.55
N VAL A 209 -13.98 -2.22 -15.57
CA VAL A 209 -13.11 -1.03 -15.64
C VAL A 209 -13.39 -0.08 -14.47
N LYS A 210 -14.67 0.16 -14.15
CA LYS A 210 -15.08 1.01 -13.01
C LYS A 210 -14.63 0.42 -11.68
N ILE A 211 -14.71 -0.90 -11.51
CA ILE A 211 -14.22 -1.59 -10.31
C ILE A 211 -12.71 -1.35 -10.12
N VAL A 212 -11.91 -1.44 -11.18
CA VAL A 212 -10.46 -1.15 -11.10
C VAL A 212 -10.20 0.28 -10.70
N GLU A 213 -10.85 1.24 -11.36
CA GLU A 213 -10.60 2.66 -11.12
C GLU A 213 -10.95 3.02 -9.69
N ALA A 214 -12.05 2.47 -9.16
CA ALA A 214 -12.44 2.64 -7.77
C ALA A 214 -11.43 2.03 -6.78
N ALA A 215 -10.97 0.80 -7.05
CA ALA A 215 -9.99 0.11 -6.22
C ALA A 215 -8.62 0.82 -6.23
N ASN A 216 -8.13 1.22 -7.40
CA ASN A 216 -6.85 1.94 -7.55
C ASN A 216 -6.91 3.32 -6.90
N LYS A 217 -8.03 4.05 -7.02
CA LYS A 217 -8.21 5.30 -6.30
C LYS A 217 -8.12 5.10 -4.78
N GLY A 218 -8.75 4.06 -4.25
CA GLY A 218 -8.66 3.71 -2.83
C GLY A 218 -7.25 3.31 -2.39
N LEU A 219 -6.54 2.54 -3.23
CA LEU A 219 -5.15 2.17 -3.00
C LEU A 219 -4.24 3.40 -2.94
N CYS A 220 -4.27 4.27 -3.96
CA CYS A 220 -3.46 5.49 -4.00
C CYS A 220 -3.69 6.38 -2.76
N GLN A 221 -4.94 6.51 -2.31
CA GLN A 221 -5.26 7.31 -1.13
C GLN A 221 -4.76 6.65 0.16
N SER A 222 -4.88 5.33 0.29
CA SER A 222 -4.45 4.58 1.49
C SER A 222 -2.93 4.39 1.62
N ALA A 223 -2.21 4.36 0.50
CA ALA A 223 -0.75 4.16 0.45
C ALA A 223 0.06 5.40 0.90
N LEU A 224 -0.57 6.57 0.94
CA LEU A 224 0.04 7.79 1.47
C LEU A 224 0.11 7.71 3.01
N ALA A 225 1.33 7.52 3.52
CA ALA A 225 1.58 7.34 4.96
C ALA A 225 0.96 8.47 5.82
N GLY A 226 1.04 9.72 5.34
CA GLY A 226 0.54 10.92 6.04
C GLY A 226 -0.97 11.07 6.06
N ASN A 227 -1.73 10.35 5.23
CA ASN A 227 -3.18 10.53 5.15
C ASN A 227 -3.97 9.94 6.32
N PHE A 228 -3.39 8.99 7.05
CA PHE A 228 -4.12 8.26 8.10
C PHE A 228 -3.29 8.07 9.37
N PHE A 229 -3.79 8.60 10.48
CA PHE A 229 -3.16 8.45 11.80
C PHE A 229 -2.98 7.00 12.23
N VAL A 230 -3.78 6.05 11.72
CA VAL A 230 -3.62 4.61 12.03
C VAL A 230 -2.25 4.07 11.61
N ASN A 231 -1.58 4.70 10.64
CA ASN A 231 -0.22 4.33 10.23
C ASN A 231 0.82 4.67 11.31
N VAL A 232 0.57 5.71 12.11
CA VAL A 232 1.46 6.21 13.16
C VAL A 232 1.04 5.74 14.55
N ILE A 233 -0.27 5.55 14.74
CA ILE A 233 -0.94 5.24 16.01
C ILE A 233 -1.75 3.93 15.79
N PRO A 234 -1.09 2.75 15.78
CA PRO A 234 -1.68 1.49 15.28
C PRO A 234 -2.95 1.02 16.00
N TRP A 235 -3.03 1.26 17.31
CA TRP A 235 -4.20 1.03 18.16
C TRP A 235 -5.51 1.68 17.65
N LEU A 236 -5.44 2.71 16.78
CA LEU A 236 -6.63 3.27 16.13
C LEU A 236 -7.38 2.24 15.26
N GLN A 237 -6.74 1.14 14.86
CA GLN A 237 -7.40 0.06 14.12
C GLN A 237 -8.58 -0.56 14.87
N TYR A 238 -8.59 -0.50 16.21
CA TYR A 238 -9.65 -1.08 17.05
C TYR A 238 -10.84 -0.14 17.25
N VAL A 239 -10.73 1.14 16.86
CA VAL A 239 -11.82 2.11 16.99
C VAL A 239 -13.03 1.65 16.18
N PRO A 240 -14.24 1.55 16.76
CA PRO A 240 -15.42 1.14 16.01
C PRO A 240 -15.78 2.14 14.90
N SER A 241 -16.29 1.64 13.78
CA SER A 241 -16.63 2.47 12.60
C SER A 241 -17.81 3.43 12.82
N TRP A 242 -18.62 3.20 13.87
CA TRP A 242 -19.74 4.05 14.26
C TRP A 242 -19.32 5.26 15.09
N LEU A 243 -18.12 5.25 15.68
CA LEU A 243 -17.67 6.34 16.55
C LEU A 243 -17.55 7.66 15.74
N PRO A 244 -18.00 8.81 16.29
CA PRO A 244 -17.75 10.11 15.68
C PRO A 244 -16.25 10.31 15.40
N GLY A 245 -15.90 10.80 14.21
CA GLY A 245 -14.50 10.93 13.76
C GLY A 245 -13.88 9.67 13.13
N ALA A 246 -14.50 8.48 13.28
CA ALA A 246 -14.02 7.24 12.65
C ALA A 246 -14.52 7.03 11.20
N GLY A 247 -14.88 8.10 10.50
CA GLY A 247 -15.37 8.04 9.10
C GLY A 247 -14.35 7.42 8.14
N TRP A 248 -13.05 7.60 8.41
CA TRP A 248 -11.96 6.98 7.67
C TRP A 248 -12.05 5.44 7.67
N LYS A 249 -12.57 4.82 8.73
CA LYS A 249 -12.70 3.36 8.82
C LYS A 249 -13.84 2.83 7.96
N ARG A 250 -14.94 3.59 7.83
CA ARG A 250 -16.02 3.28 6.87
C ARG A 250 -15.51 3.38 5.44
N GLN A 251 -14.71 4.40 5.16
CA GLN A 251 -14.06 4.55 3.85
C GLN A 251 -13.07 3.41 3.56
N ALA A 252 -12.29 2.97 4.55
CA ALA A 252 -11.40 1.81 4.43
C ALA A 252 -12.18 0.52 4.09
N ASN A 253 -13.32 0.29 4.75
CA ASN A 253 -14.19 -0.85 4.45
C ASN A 253 -14.72 -0.80 3.02
N LYS A 254 -15.18 0.36 2.54
CA LYS A 254 -15.59 0.54 1.14
C LYS A 254 -14.45 0.23 0.18
N TRP A 255 -13.24 0.72 0.44
CA TRP A 255 -12.08 0.42 -0.41
C TRP A 255 -11.70 -1.06 -0.39
N ARG A 256 -11.89 -1.74 0.75
CA ARG A 256 -11.70 -3.19 0.83
C ARG A 256 -12.68 -3.93 -0.07
N GLU A 257 -13.96 -3.55 -0.06
CA GLU A 257 -14.97 -4.15 -0.93
C GLU A 257 -14.62 -3.95 -2.42
N GLU A 258 -14.20 -2.74 -2.82
CA GLU A 258 -13.79 -2.51 -4.22
C GLU A 258 -12.53 -3.30 -4.59
N LYS A 259 -11.55 -3.40 -3.69
CA LYS A 259 -10.38 -4.26 -3.86
C LYS A 259 -10.78 -5.73 -4.01
N ASP A 260 -11.68 -6.23 -3.14
CA ASP A 260 -12.15 -7.61 -3.20
C ASP A 260 -12.81 -7.90 -4.54
N LYS A 261 -13.69 -7.03 -5.02
CA LYS A 261 -14.28 -7.13 -6.37
C LYS A 261 -13.19 -7.13 -7.46
N MET A 262 -12.24 -6.20 -7.38
CA MET A 262 -11.14 -6.10 -8.36
C MET A 262 -10.31 -7.38 -8.45
N LEU A 263 -10.06 -8.05 -7.31
CA LEU A 263 -9.26 -9.28 -7.27
C LEU A 263 -10.06 -10.52 -7.68
N HIS A 264 -11.32 -10.62 -7.25
CA HIS A 264 -12.11 -11.83 -7.38
C HIS A 264 -12.90 -11.89 -8.68
N THR A 265 -13.57 -10.82 -9.09
CA THR A 265 -14.46 -10.84 -10.26
C THR A 265 -13.78 -11.29 -11.55
N PRO A 266 -12.66 -10.70 -12.01
CA PRO A 266 -12.01 -11.15 -13.24
C PRO A 266 -11.33 -12.51 -13.09
N PHE A 267 -10.86 -12.86 -11.88
CA PHE A 267 -10.26 -14.16 -11.59
C PHE A 267 -11.29 -15.30 -11.72
N ASP A 268 -12.43 -15.13 -11.05
CA ASP A 268 -13.51 -16.12 -11.02
C ASP A 268 -14.16 -16.25 -12.41
N TRP A 269 -14.32 -15.14 -13.13
CA TRP A 269 -14.76 -15.17 -14.53
C TRP A 269 -13.83 -16.03 -15.40
N THR A 270 -12.51 -15.83 -15.30
CA THR A 270 -11.52 -16.59 -16.08
C THR A 270 -11.57 -18.08 -15.73
N ARG A 271 -11.71 -18.41 -14.44
CA ARG A 271 -11.91 -19.79 -13.95
C ARG A 271 -13.11 -20.45 -14.63
N VAL A 272 -14.24 -19.76 -14.73
CA VAL A 272 -15.45 -20.28 -15.41
C VAL A 272 -15.21 -20.47 -16.91
N GLN A 273 -14.50 -19.56 -17.58
CA GLN A 273 -14.14 -19.75 -19.00
C GLN A 273 -13.23 -20.97 -19.19
N MET A 274 -12.32 -21.23 -18.24
CA MET A 274 -11.42 -22.39 -18.30
C MET A 274 -12.19 -23.71 -18.13
N THR A 275 -13.16 -23.78 -17.21
CA THR A 275 -13.95 -25.00 -17.00
C THR A 275 -14.90 -25.30 -18.16
N THR A 276 -15.36 -24.26 -18.86
CA THR A 276 -16.23 -24.39 -20.05
C THR A 276 -15.46 -24.59 -21.35
N GLY A 277 -14.12 -24.53 -21.32
CA GLY A 277 -13.27 -24.72 -22.52
C GLY A 277 -13.26 -23.52 -23.47
N THR A 278 -13.69 -22.35 -23.03
CA THR A 278 -13.80 -21.12 -23.85
C THR A 278 -12.79 -20.03 -23.45
N ALA A 279 -11.89 -20.32 -22.51
CA ALA A 279 -10.88 -19.38 -22.04
C ALA A 279 -9.92 -18.92 -23.13
N THR A 280 -9.77 -17.60 -23.25
CA THR A 280 -8.74 -16.97 -24.09
C THR A 280 -7.38 -17.07 -23.40
N PRO A 281 -6.27 -17.31 -24.14
CA PRO A 281 -4.92 -17.28 -23.58
C PRO A 281 -4.61 -15.96 -22.85
N SER A 282 -4.14 -16.07 -21.62
CA SER A 282 -3.82 -14.94 -20.74
C SER A 282 -2.77 -15.34 -19.69
N MET A 283 -2.24 -14.35 -18.96
CA MET A 283 -1.29 -14.60 -17.88
C MET A 283 -1.88 -15.52 -16.81
N LEU A 284 -3.14 -15.29 -16.42
CA LEU A 284 -3.83 -16.10 -15.42
C LEU A 284 -4.03 -17.54 -15.91
N THR A 285 -4.49 -17.74 -17.14
CA THR A 285 -4.67 -19.11 -17.68
C THR A 285 -3.34 -19.85 -17.72
N SER A 286 -2.25 -19.20 -18.11
CA SER A 286 -0.91 -19.80 -18.15
C SER A 286 -0.43 -20.22 -16.75
N LEU A 287 -0.62 -19.36 -15.74
CA LEU A 287 -0.26 -19.69 -14.35
C LEU A 287 -1.14 -20.79 -13.76
N LEU A 288 -2.45 -20.80 -14.04
CA LEU A 288 -3.37 -21.82 -13.54
C LEU A 288 -3.15 -23.19 -14.21
N LEU A 289 -2.86 -23.23 -15.52
CA LEU A 289 -2.50 -24.47 -16.21
C LEU A 289 -1.19 -25.06 -15.65
N LYS A 290 -0.19 -24.20 -15.39
CA LYS A 290 1.05 -24.62 -14.73
C LYS A 290 0.79 -25.15 -13.33
N LEU A 291 -0.07 -24.50 -12.54
CA LEU A 291 -0.50 -24.99 -11.22
C LEU A 291 -1.15 -26.37 -11.31
N ALA A 292 -2.07 -26.57 -12.27
CA ALA A 292 -2.77 -27.84 -12.47
C ALA A 292 -1.84 -28.98 -12.90
N SER A 293 -0.73 -28.68 -13.58
CA SER A 293 0.27 -29.69 -13.98
C SER A 293 1.16 -30.18 -12.82
N GLN A 294 1.17 -29.48 -11.69
CA GLN A 294 2.03 -29.80 -10.56
C GLN A 294 1.32 -30.76 -9.59
N LYS A 295 2.04 -31.81 -9.15
CA LYS A 295 1.58 -32.67 -8.06
C LYS A 295 1.82 -31.94 -6.74
N LYS A 296 0.78 -31.31 -6.21
CA LYS A 296 0.80 -30.61 -4.92
C LYS A 296 -0.36 -31.09 -4.05
N ASP A 297 -0.18 -30.97 -2.74
CA ASP A 297 -1.26 -31.24 -1.81
C ASP A 297 -2.36 -30.14 -1.88
N GLN A 298 -3.52 -30.40 -1.29
CA GLN A 298 -4.65 -29.46 -1.36
C GLN A 298 -4.36 -28.11 -0.69
N LYS A 299 -3.47 -28.07 0.32
CA LYS A 299 -3.15 -26.86 1.08
C LYS A 299 -2.22 -25.96 0.28
N GLU A 300 -1.17 -26.53 -0.29
CA GLU A 300 -0.21 -25.88 -1.18
C GLU A 300 -0.89 -25.34 -2.44
N LEU A 301 -1.83 -26.10 -3.02
CA LEU A 301 -2.63 -25.65 -4.15
C LEU A 301 -3.42 -24.38 -3.84
N LYS A 302 -4.11 -24.35 -2.69
CA LYS A 302 -4.88 -23.16 -2.25
C LYS A 302 -3.98 -21.96 -1.99
N GLU A 303 -2.82 -22.17 -1.37
CA GLU A 303 -1.88 -21.10 -1.08
C GLU A 303 -1.27 -20.51 -2.36
N GLU A 304 -0.88 -21.36 -3.31
CA GLU A 304 -0.31 -20.89 -4.57
C GLU A 304 -1.36 -20.24 -5.47
N GLU A 305 -2.59 -20.74 -5.46
CA GLU A 305 -3.70 -20.07 -6.14
C GLU A 305 -3.95 -18.67 -5.59
N ASP A 306 -3.92 -18.50 -4.25
CA ASP A 306 -4.01 -17.18 -3.63
C ASP A 306 -2.82 -16.29 -4.07
N GLN A 307 -1.60 -16.84 -4.11
CA GLN A 307 -0.44 -16.10 -4.61
C GLN A 307 -0.59 -15.70 -6.09
N ILE A 308 -1.14 -16.56 -6.95
CA ILE A 308 -1.45 -16.26 -8.35
C ILE A 308 -2.48 -15.13 -8.43
N ARG A 309 -3.57 -15.22 -7.67
CA ARG A 309 -4.62 -14.18 -7.63
C ARG A 309 -4.03 -12.81 -7.28
N TRP A 310 -3.22 -12.75 -6.24
CA TRP A 310 -2.55 -11.51 -5.84
C TRP A 310 -1.50 -11.05 -6.86
N THR A 311 -0.78 -11.97 -7.50
CA THR A 311 0.22 -11.64 -8.53
C THR A 311 -0.44 -10.96 -9.72
N VAL A 312 -1.48 -11.60 -10.28
CA VAL A 312 -2.21 -11.07 -11.44
C VAL A 312 -2.95 -9.78 -11.06
N GLY A 313 -3.57 -9.73 -9.87
CA GLY A 313 -4.21 -8.52 -9.37
C GLY A 313 -3.24 -7.35 -9.11
N THR A 314 -1.97 -7.63 -8.79
CA THR A 314 -0.94 -6.60 -8.64
C THR A 314 -0.63 -5.95 -9.99
N MET A 315 -0.64 -6.70 -11.10
CA MET A 315 -0.43 -6.13 -12.45
C MET A 315 -1.52 -5.12 -12.83
N PHE A 316 -2.71 -5.23 -12.24
CA PHE A 316 -3.85 -4.38 -12.51
C PHE A 316 -3.94 -3.13 -11.61
N SER A 317 -3.26 -3.20 -10.46
CA SER A 317 -3.19 -2.09 -9.50
C SER A 317 -1.88 -1.30 -9.54
N GLY A 318 -0.92 -1.76 -10.34
CA GLY A 318 0.36 -1.09 -10.61
C GLY A 318 0.33 -0.18 -11.83
#